data_AF-A0A3C1WWV5-F1
#
_entry.id   AF-A0A3C1WWV5-F1
#
_cell.length_a   1.000
_cell.length_b   1.000
_cell.length_c   1.000
_cell.angle_alpha   90.00
_cell.angle_beta   90.00
_cell.angle_gamma   90.00
#
_symmetry.space_group_name_H-M   'P 1'
#
loop_
_entity.id
_entity.type
_entity.pdbx_description
1 polymer ?
#
loop_
_entity_poly.entity_id
_entity_poly.type
_entity_poly.pdbx_seq_one_letter_code
_entity_poly.pdbx_strand_id
1 'polypeptide(L)'
;HISWLDIPVIFSLKPVTFVSTTDVKTWPIIGMLARISGAIFIDRNRKSSLLEVIQAMNLHFKNKKQSICIFPEGITSNGYQVLPFKSNLFQSAFESNKLLLPLSIKYKENNVLTNRTSFHGSTTLMQSFKRVAKSNLIEVVVDIGHPVKPTQSRKDLSLKLREAIALKIN
;
A
#
# COMPACT_ATOMS: atom_id res chain seq x y z
N HIS A 1 1.18 5.24 -2.59
CA HIS A 1 0.19 5.21 -1.50
C HIS A 1 -0.29 6.64 -1.32
N ILE A 2 -1.57 6.89 -1.54
CA ILE A 2 -2.13 8.24 -1.65
C ILE A 2 -3.07 8.51 -0.48
N SER A 3 -3.95 7.56 -0.19
CA SER A 3 -5.07 7.78 0.73
C SER A 3 -5.36 6.56 1.60
N TRP A 4 -6.09 6.80 2.69
CA TRP A 4 -6.76 5.73 3.42
C TRP A 4 -7.79 4.98 2.54
N LEU A 5 -8.28 5.61 1.46
CA LEU A 5 -9.15 4.99 0.44
C LEU A 5 -8.44 3.89 -0.36
N ASP A 6 -7.11 3.86 -0.41
CA ASP A 6 -6.38 2.84 -1.16
C ASP A 6 -6.70 1.43 -0.63
N ILE A 7 -6.93 1.30 0.68
CA ILE A 7 -7.24 0.04 1.34
C ILE A 7 -8.58 -0.54 0.86
N PRO A 8 -9.74 0.15 1.02
CA PRO A 8 -11.01 -0.39 0.53
C PRO A 8 -11.05 -0.56 -0.98
N VAL A 9 -10.37 0.29 -1.76
CA VAL A 9 -10.28 0.13 -3.23
C VAL A 9 -9.53 -1.15 -3.60
N ILE A 10 -8.37 -1.43 -2.99
CA ILE A 10 -7.63 -2.66 -3.30
C ILE A 10 -8.39 -3.89 -2.78
N PHE A 11 -9.02 -3.78 -1.60
CA PHE A 11 -9.77 -4.87 -1.00
C PHE A 11 -11.02 -5.26 -1.81
N SER A 12 -11.66 -4.30 -2.51
CA SER A 12 -12.79 -4.59 -3.40
C SER A 12 -12.39 -5.34 -4.67
N LEU A 13 -11.13 -5.19 -5.12
CA LEU A 13 -10.59 -5.95 -6.25
C LEU A 13 -10.22 -7.39 -5.86
N LYS A 14 -9.60 -7.55 -4.68
CA LYS A 14 -9.24 -8.86 -4.14
C LYS A 14 -9.11 -8.79 -2.62
N PRO A 15 -9.68 -9.74 -1.87
CA PRO A 15 -9.41 -9.86 -0.44
C PRO A 15 -7.91 -10.14 -0.22
N VAL A 16 -7.19 -9.16 0.30
CA VAL A 16 -5.76 -9.24 0.62
C VAL A 16 -5.52 -8.82 2.06
N THR A 17 -4.42 -9.29 2.63
CA THR A 17 -3.95 -8.83 3.93
C THR A 17 -3.01 -7.65 3.75
N PHE A 18 -3.24 -6.56 4.47
CA PHE A 18 -2.39 -5.37 4.39
C PHE A 18 -1.29 -5.37 5.45
N VAL A 19 -0.13 -4.81 5.12
CA VAL A 19 0.86 -4.39 6.13
C VAL A 19 0.59 -2.93 6.49
N SER A 20 0.25 -2.64 7.74
CA SER A 20 -0.15 -1.30 8.19
C SER A 20 0.50 -0.92 9.52
N THR A 21 0.52 0.35 9.90
CA THR A 21 1.09 0.76 11.19
C THR A 21 0.15 0.45 12.35
N THR A 22 0.70 0.26 13.53
CA THR A 22 -0.07 0.12 14.77
C THR A 22 -1.00 1.30 15.03
N ASP A 23 -0.63 2.51 14.62
CA ASP A 23 -1.44 3.72 14.80
C ASP A 23 -2.79 3.65 14.08
N VAL A 24 -2.85 2.94 12.96
CA VAL A 24 -4.09 2.79 12.17
C VAL A 24 -5.11 1.89 12.88
N LYS A 25 -4.70 1.08 13.86
CA LYS A 25 -5.61 0.20 14.62
C LYS A 25 -6.72 0.95 15.34
N THR A 26 -6.44 2.15 15.83
CA THR A 26 -7.39 2.93 16.64
C THR A 26 -8.39 3.70 15.77
N TRP A 27 -8.21 3.70 14.45
CA TRP A 27 -9.11 4.39 13.55
C TRP A 27 -10.41 3.59 13.41
N PRO A 28 -11.58 4.23 13.47
CA PRO A 28 -12.86 3.52 13.55
C PRO A 28 -13.09 2.63 12.31
N ILE A 29 -13.14 3.23 11.13
CA ILE A 29 -13.42 2.51 9.88
C ILE A 29 -12.18 1.75 9.39
N ILE A 30 -11.03 2.44 9.32
CA ILE A 30 -9.81 1.87 8.74
C ILE A 30 -9.21 0.81 9.66
N GLY A 31 -9.24 1.02 10.98
CA GLY A 31 -8.79 0.02 11.95
C GLY A 31 -9.69 -1.20 11.96
N MET A 32 -11.01 -1.05 11.75
CA MET A 32 -11.91 -2.18 11.58
C MET A 32 -11.58 -2.96 10.29
N LEU A 33 -11.45 -2.30 9.14
CA LEU A 33 -11.07 -2.94 7.87
C LEU A 33 -9.71 -3.64 7.96
N ALA A 34 -8.73 -3.00 8.60
CA ALA A 34 -7.42 -3.59 8.84
C ALA A 34 -7.54 -4.89 9.65
N ARG A 35 -8.34 -4.90 10.74
CA ARG A 35 -8.59 -6.12 11.53
C ARG A 35 -9.29 -7.21 10.71
N ILE A 36 -10.33 -6.88 9.95
CA ILE A 36 -11.07 -7.83 9.11
C ILE A 36 -10.16 -8.44 8.04
N SER A 37 -9.28 -7.64 7.42
CA SER A 37 -8.30 -8.13 6.45
C SER A 37 -7.20 -9.01 7.05
N GLY A 38 -7.15 -9.15 8.38
CA GLY A 38 -6.08 -9.83 9.09
C GLY A 38 -4.74 -9.09 9.00
N ALA A 39 -4.77 -7.75 8.98
CA ALA A 39 -3.60 -6.90 8.74
C ALA A 39 -2.42 -7.26 9.65
N ILE A 40 -1.23 -7.25 9.04
CA ILE A 40 0.04 -7.40 9.74
C ILE A 40 0.48 -6.00 10.16
N PHE A 41 0.65 -5.80 11.46
CA PHE A 41 0.93 -4.46 11.98
C PHE A 41 2.42 -4.24 12.24
N ILE A 42 2.95 -3.10 11.77
CA ILE A 42 4.31 -2.63 12.00
C ILE A 42 4.33 -1.47 13.00
N ASP A 43 5.23 -1.55 13.97
CA ASP A 43 5.55 -0.44 14.86
C ASP A 43 6.78 0.32 14.32
N ARG A 44 6.55 1.50 13.73
CA ARG A 44 7.62 2.27 13.09
C ARG A 44 8.67 2.80 14.07
N ASN A 45 8.35 2.86 15.37
CA ASN A 45 9.26 3.36 16.39
C ASN A 45 10.27 2.30 16.84
N ARG A 46 10.03 1.02 16.52
CA ARG A 46 10.92 -0.10 16.86
C ARG A 46 11.64 -0.60 15.62
N LYS A 47 12.97 -0.51 15.60
CA LYS A 47 13.79 -1.08 14.51
C LYS A 47 13.63 -2.61 14.38
N SER A 48 13.35 -3.32 15.48
CA SER A 48 13.08 -4.78 15.47
C SER A 48 11.79 -5.14 14.73
N SER A 49 10.83 -4.20 14.61
CA SER A 49 9.51 -4.45 14.04
C SER A 49 9.56 -4.93 12.59
N LEU A 50 10.60 -4.55 11.85
CA LEU A 50 10.74 -4.95 10.45
C LEU A 50 10.98 -6.46 10.31
N LEU A 51 11.84 -7.04 11.15
CA LEU A 51 12.08 -8.48 11.15
C LEU A 51 10.83 -9.23 11.62
N GLU A 52 10.16 -8.71 12.66
CA GLU A 52 8.87 -9.23 13.14
C GLU A 52 7.83 -9.26 12.00
N VAL A 53 7.76 -8.20 11.18
CA VAL A 53 6.85 -8.12 10.03
C VAL A 53 7.22 -9.11 8.94
N ILE A 54 8.51 -9.24 8.59
CA ILE A 54 8.96 -10.23 7.59
C ILE A 54 8.60 -11.65 8.05
N GLN A 55 8.84 -11.98 9.32
CA GLN A 55 8.46 -13.27 9.90
C GLN A 55 6.94 -13.48 9.86
N ALA A 56 6.15 -12.47 10.23
CA ALA A 56 4.70 -12.53 10.16
C ALA A 56 4.19 -12.72 8.72
N MET A 57 4.81 -12.07 7.73
CA MET A 57 4.48 -12.27 6.31
C MET A 57 4.80 -13.70 5.86
N ASN A 58 5.96 -14.24 6.24
CA ASN A 58 6.34 -15.60 5.91
C ASN A 58 5.40 -16.64 6.55
N LEU A 59 5.02 -16.44 7.82
CA LEU A 59 4.02 -17.27 8.49
C LEU A 59 2.65 -17.16 7.82
N HIS A 60 2.24 -15.94 7.43
CA HIS A 60 1.02 -15.72 6.67
C HIS A 60 1.03 -16.51 5.37
N PHE A 61 2.11 -16.46 4.59
CA PHE A 61 2.20 -17.23 3.34
C PHE A 61 2.20 -18.75 3.53
N LYS A 62 2.70 -19.25 4.66
CA LYS A 62 2.67 -20.68 5.01
C LYS A 62 1.28 -21.14 5.41
N ASN A 63 0.60 -20.35 6.24
CA ASN A 63 -0.67 -20.75 6.88
C ASN A 63 -1.90 -20.34 6.07
N LYS A 64 -1.79 -19.31 5.24
CA LYS A 64 -2.89 -18.72 4.48
C LYS A 64 -2.50 -18.67 3.00
N LYS A 65 -3.40 -19.16 2.13
CA LYS A 65 -3.26 -19.05 0.66
C LYS A 65 -3.67 -17.67 0.15
N GLN A 66 -3.39 -16.61 0.90
CA GLN A 66 -3.82 -15.25 0.62
C GLN A 66 -2.63 -14.35 0.26
N SER A 67 -2.87 -13.36 -0.60
CA SER A 67 -1.87 -12.37 -0.99
C SER A 67 -1.71 -11.30 0.09
N ILE A 68 -0.49 -10.80 0.25
CA ILE A 68 -0.18 -9.68 1.12
C ILE A 68 0.04 -8.43 0.26
N CYS A 69 -0.66 -7.35 0.58
CA CYS A 69 -0.47 -6.04 -0.02
C CYS A 69 0.39 -5.15 0.88
N ILE A 70 1.41 -4.53 0.30
CA ILE A 70 2.31 -3.61 0.99
C ILE A 70 2.34 -2.27 0.26
N PHE A 71 2.52 -1.19 1.01
CA PHE A 71 2.84 0.13 0.48
C PHE A 71 4.32 0.42 0.76
N PRO A 72 5.24 0.11 -0.19
CA PRO A 72 6.66 0.11 0.08
C PRO A 72 7.26 1.52 0.31
N GLU A 73 6.54 2.57 -0.07
CA GLU A 73 6.86 3.97 0.26
C GLU A 73 6.88 4.20 1.78
N GLY A 74 6.07 3.44 2.52
CA GLY A 74 5.98 3.51 3.98
C GLY A 74 5.41 4.83 4.51
N ILE A 75 4.92 5.71 3.65
CA ILE A 75 4.12 6.90 3.96
C ILE A 75 3.16 7.15 2.79
N THR A 76 2.16 8.00 3.01
CA THR A 76 1.27 8.53 1.98
C THR A 76 1.87 9.75 1.29
N SER A 77 1.52 9.95 0.01
CA SER A 77 1.94 11.10 -0.80
C SER A 77 0.75 11.88 -1.36
N ASN A 78 1.03 12.94 -2.12
CA ASN A 78 0.02 13.72 -2.84
C ASN A 78 -0.54 12.99 -4.08
N GLY A 79 0.04 11.85 -4.48
CA GLY A 79 -0.42 11.05 -5.62
C GLY A 79 0.06 11.50 -7.00
N TYR A 80 0.84 12.57 -7.09
CA TYR A 80 1.44 13.02 -8.36
C TYR A 80 2.76 12.33 -8.68
N GLN A 81 3.35 11.64 -7.71
CA GLN A 81 4.58 10.89 -7.88
C GLN A 81 4.62 9.68 -6.95
N VAL A 82 5.38 8.67 -7.37
CA VAL A 82 5.66 7.48 -6.57
C VAL A 82 6.91 7.75 -5.73
N LEU A 83 6.77 7.70 -4.40
CA LEU A 83 7.91 7.92 -3.51
C LEU A 83 8.93 6.75 -3.58
N PRO A 84 10.17 6.96 -3.10
CA PRO A 84 11.15 5.89 -3.02
C PRO A 84 10.64 4.69 -2.21
N PHE A 85 10.91 3.49 -2.69
CA PHE A 85 10.52 2.24 -2.03
C PHE A 85 11.55 1.83 -0.97
N LYS A 86 11.06 1.41 0.19
CA LYS A 86 11.87 0.77 1.22
C LYS A 86 12.12 -0.69 0.80
N SER A 87 13.31 -0.95 0.26
CA SER A 87 13.70 -2.25 -0.33
C SER A 87 13.69 -3.42 0.66
N ASN A 88 13.76 -3.14 1.96
CA ASN A 88 13.69 -4.14 3.02
C ASN A 88 12.36 -4.91 3.07
N LEU A 89 11.24 -4.28 2.68
CA LEU A 89 9.91 -4.92 2.65
C LEU A 89 9.82 -6.01 1.57
N PHE A 90 10.73 -6.01 0.60
CA PHE A 90 10.80 -7.04 -0.44
C PHE A 90 11.49 -8.33 0.06
N GLN A 91 12.20 -8.30 1.20
CA GLN A 91 12.91 -9.47 1.75
C GLN A 91 11.99 -10.69 1.90
N SER A 92 10.77 -10.49 2.39
CA SER A 92 9.80 -11.58 2.56
C SER A 92 9.48 -12.27 1.23
N ALA A 93 9.38 -11.53 0.12
CA ALA A 93 9.13 -12.11 -1.20
C ALA A 93 10.30 -13.00 -1.68
N PHE A 94 11.54 -12.59 -1.39
CA PHE A 94 12.74 -13.40 -1.67
C PHE A 94 12.76 -14.69 -0.84
N GLU A 95 12.57 -14.59 0.47
CA GLU A 95 12.62 -15.73 1.39
C GLU A 95 11.49 -16.74 1.14
N SER A 96 10.31 -16.25 0.78
CA SER A 96 9.14 -17.10 0.52
C SER A 96 8.97 -17.50 -0.95
N ASN A 97 9.89 -17.06 -1.83
CA ASN A 97 9.86 -17.25 -3.29
C ASN A 97 8.47 -16.91 -3.90
N LYS A 98 7.86 -15.81 -3.45
CA LYS A 98 6.55 -15.36 -3.91
C LYS A 98 6.69 -14.34 -5.03
N LEU A 99 5.75 -14.39 -5.97
CA LEU A 99 5.64 -13.41 -7.03
C LEU A 99 5.22 -12.05 -6.47
N LEU A 100 5.82 -10.99 -7.00
CA LEU A 100 5.45 -9.61 -6.73
C LEU A 100 4.53 -9.13 -7.84
N LEU A 101 3.39 -8.55 -7.48
CA LEU A 101 2.44 -7.98 -8.42
C LEU A 101 2.45 -6.45 -8.23
N PRO A 102 3.02 -5.67 -9.16
CA PRO A 102 3.00 -4.22 -9.06
C PRO A 102 1.58 -3.71 -9.30
N LEU A 103 1.14 -2.82 -8.42
CA LEU A 103 -0.13 -2.11 -8.52
C LEU A 103 0.14 -0.60 -8.57
N SER A 104 -0.48 0.07 -9.53
CA SER A 104 -0.56 1.53 -9.54
C SER A 104 -1.98 1.95 -9.17
N ILE A 105 -2.11 3.06 -8.44
CA ILE A 105 -3.39 3.64 -8.06
C ILE A 105 -3.31 5.14 -8.28
N LYS A 106 -4.30 5.70 -8.97
CA LYS A 106 -4.45 7.14 -9.16
C LYS A 106 -5.91 7.56 -9.04
N TYR A 107 -6.12 8.78 -8.56
CA TYR A 107 -7.46 9.36 -8.39
C TYR A 107 -7.65 10.48 -9.40
N LYS A 108 -8.83 10.52 -10.02
CA LYS A 108 -9.20 11.56 -10.99
C LYS A 108 -10.46 12.27 -10.56
N GLU A 109 -10.55 13.54 -10.91
CA GLU A 109 -11.77 14.34 -10.84
C GLU A 109 -11.91 15.04 -12.19
N ASN A 110 -13.07 14.90 -12.84
CA ASN A 110 -13.30 15.39 -14.20
C ASN A 110 -12.22 14.92 -15.21
N ASN A 111 -11.86 13.63 -15.16
CA ASN A 111 -10.78 13.02 -15.96
C ASN A 111 -9.35 13.54 -15.71
N VAL A 112 -9.15 14.48 -14.78
CA VAL A 112 -7.83 15.05 -14.43
C VAL A 112 -7.32 14.44 -13.12
N LEU A 113 -6.02 14.13 -13.06
CA LEU A 113 -5.37 13.64 -11.85
C LEU A 113 -5.58 14.62 -10.68
N THR A 114 -5.97 14.10 -9.52
CA THR A 114 -6.30 14.93 -8.35
C THR A 114 -5.69 14.39 -7.06
N ASN A 115 -5.27 15.30 -6.19
CA ASN A 115 -4.84 15.00 -4.82
C ASN A 115 -5.97 15.17 -3.79
N ARG A 116 -7.23 15.29 -4.23
CA ARG A 116 -8.36 15.54 -3.32
C ARG A 116 -8.57 14.43 -2.29
N THR A 117 -8.13 13.21 -2.57
CA THR A 117 -8.15 12.08 -1.62
C THR A 117 -6.89 11.98 -0.75
N SER A 118 -5.84 12.75 -1.05
CA SER A 118 -4.50 12.50 -0.55
C SER A 118 -4.35 12.75 0.95
N PHE A 119 -4.00 11.73 1.72
CA PHE A 119 -3.87 11.82 3.17
C PHE A 119 -2.38 12.02 3.55
N HIS A 120 -1.81 13.20 3.34
CA HIS A 120 -0.39 13.47 3.64
C HIS A 120 -0.19 14.79 4.42
N GLY A 121 1.03 15.00 4.92
CA GLY A 121 1.39 16.18 5.70
C GLY A 121 0.68 16.23 7.06
N SER A 122 0.24 17.42 7.47
CA SER A 122 -0.49 17.67 8.72
C SER A 122 -2.00 17.42 8.62
N THR A 123 -2.47 16.81 7.52
CA THR A 123 -3.90 16.54 7.31
C THR A 123 -4.42 15.52 8.32
N THR A 124 -5.45 15.88 9.08
CA THR A 124 -6.12 14.93 9.98
C THR A 124 -7.09 14.03 9.20
N LEU A 125 -7.41 12.85 9.74
CA LEU A 125 -8.33 11.92 9.09
C LEU A 125 -9.70 12.57 8.83
N MET A 126 -10.19 13.36 9.78
CA MET A 126 -11.46 14.09 9.67
C MET A 126 -11.43 15.15 8.56
N GLN A 127 -10.32 15.88 8.41
CA GLN A 127 -10.16 16.84 7.32
C GLN A 127 -10.16 16.15 5.96
N SER A 128 -9.43 15.04 5.83
CA SER A 128 -9.42 14.24 4.60
C SER A 128 -10.81 13.69 4.27
N PHE A 129 -11.52 13.15 5.26
CA PHE A 129 -12.89 12.65 5.09
C PHE A 129 -13.84 13.75 4.61
N LYS A 130 -13.83 14.93 5.25
CA LYS A 130 -14.65 16.08 4.82
C LYS A 130 -14.31 16.52 3.40
N ARG A 131 -13.03 16.49 3.01
CA ARG A 131 -12.60 16.86 1.65
C ARG A 131 -13.14 15.86 0.62
N VAL A 132 -13.03 14.56 0.88
CA VAL A 132 -13.59 13.52 0.03
C VAL A 132 -15.12 13.63 -0.07
N ALA A 133 -15.82 13.80 1.07
CA ALA A 133 -17.27 13.91 1.09
C ALA A 133 -17.82 15.16 0.36
N LYS A 134 -17.01 16.22 0.22
CA LYS A 134 -17.35 17.45 -0.52
C LYS A 134 -16.84 17.45 -1.96
N SER A 135 -16.25 16.35 -2.42
CA SER A 135 -15.74 16.26 -3.79
C SER A 135 -16.87 15.91 -4.75
N ASN A 136 -16.68 16.21 -6.03
CA ASN A 136 -17.54 15.67 -7.07
C ASN A 136 -17.23 14.17 -7.25
N LEU A 137 -17.73 13.56 -8.33
CA LEU A 137 -17.38 12.20 -8.69
C LEU A 137 -15.85 12.05 -8.77
N ILE A 138 -15.28 11.31 -7.81
CA ILE A 138 -13.87 10.91 -7.83
C ILE A 138 -13.81 9.52 -8.46
N GLU A 139 -13.10 9.43 -9.57
CA GLU A 139 -12.76 8.16 -10.19
C GLU A 139 -11.45 7.63 -9.61
N VAL A 140 -11.37 6.32 -9.38
CA VAL A 140 -10.12 5.65 -9.03
C VAL A 140 -9.73 4.71 -10.16
N VAL A 141 -8.49 4.84 -10.63
CA VAL A 141 -7.91 3.98 -11.66
C VAL A 141 -6.85 3.13 -11.02
N VAL A 142 -7.01 1.81 -11.11
CA VAL A 142 -6.04 0.82 -10.63
C VAL A 142 -5.49 0.05 -11.82
N ASP A 143 -4.18 0.13 -12.02
CA ASP A 143 -3.47 -0.63 -13.05
C ASP A 143 -2.73 -1.79 -12.38
N ILE A 144 -3.01 -3.02 -12.85
CA ILE A 144 -2.39 -4.25 -12.34
C ILE A 144 -1.33 -4.68 -13.36
N GLY A 145 -0.06 -4.64 -12.95
CA GLY A 145 1.04 -5.07 -13.82
C GLY A 145 1.22 -6.59 -13.85
N HIS A 146 2.26 -7.06 -14.54
CA HIS A 146 2.57 -8.48 -14.62
C HIS A 146 3.31 -8.99 -13.37
N PRO A 147 3.09 -10.26 -12.97
CA PRO A 147 3.83 -10.87 -11.88
C PRO A 147 5.34 -10.90 -12.15
N VAL A 148 6.14 -10.50 -11.16
CA VAL A 148 7.60 -10.47 -11.22
C VAL A 148 8.20 -11.43 -10.19
N LYS A 149 9.15 -12.27 -10.62
CA LYS A 149 9.90 -13.15 -9.71
C LYS A 149 11.01 -12.35 -8.98
N PRO A 150 11.31 -12.69 -7.71
CA PRO A 150 12.40 -12.09 -6.96
C PRO A 150 13.75 -12.70 -7.35
N THR A 151 14.27 -12.40 -8.55
CA THR A 151 15.49 -13.01 -9.11
C THR A 151 16.76 -12.15 -9.02
N GLN A 152 16.62 -10.83 -8.85
CA GLN A 152 17.73 -9.87 -8.79
C GLN A 152 18.02 -9.43 -7.34
N SER A 153 18.84 -8.40 -7.12
CA SER A 153 18.97 -7.84 -5.78
C SER A 153 17.66 -7.17 -5.33
N ARG A 154 17.41 -7.12 -4.00
CA ARG A 154 16.26 -6.41 -3.43
C ARG A 154 16.20 -4.94 -3.84
N LYS A 155 17.36 -4.29 -3.94
CA LYS A 155 17.46 -2.87 -4.29
C LYS A 155 17.04 -2.67 -5.74
N ASP A 156 17.60 -3.45 -6.67
CA ASP A 156 17.30 -3.32 -8.10
C ASP A 156 15.83 -3.64 -8.39
N LEU A 157 15.30 -4.69 -7.76
CA LEU A 157 13.91 -5.06 -7.91
C LEU A 157 12.97 -3.97 -7.37
N SER A 158 13.30 -3.37 -6.23
CA SER A 158 12.52 -2.26 -5.67
C SER A 158 12.52 -1.04 -6.59
N LEU A 159 13.66 -0.72 -7.21
CA LEU A 159 13.80 0.40 -8.14
C LEU A 159 13.00 0.15 -9.42
N LYS A 160 13.16 -1.03 -10.02
CA LYS A 160 12.45 -1.44 -11.24
C LYS A 160 10.93 -1.41 -11.06
N LEU A 161 10.44 -1.93 -9.94
CA LEU A 161 9.00 -1.93 -9.66
C LEU A 161 8.46 -0.52 -9.40
N ARG A 162 9.23 0.33 -8.72
CA ARG A 162 8.88 1.74 -8.53
C ARG A 162 8.75 2.46 -9.87
N GLU A 163 9.71 2.28 -10.77
CA GLU A 163 9.71 2.89 -12.11
C GLU A 163 8.54 2.38 -12.96
N ALA A 164 8.29 1.07 -12.96
CA ALA A 164 7.15 0.49 -13.65
C ALA A 164 5.80 1.06 -13.16
N ILE A 165 5.66 1.28 -11.84
CA ILE A 165 4.47 1.92 -11.27
C ILE A 165 4.42 3.41 -11.64
N ALA A 166 5.56 4.12 -11.61
CA ALA A 166 5.61 5.55 -11.92
C ALA A 166 5.19 5.86 -13.37
N LEU A 167 5.56 5.00 -14.32
CA LEU A 167 5.14 5.10 -15.73
C LEU A 167 3.63 4.99 -15.93
N LYS A 168 2.89 4.46 -14.95
CA LYS A 168 1.41 4.33 -15.00
C LYS A 168 0.69 5.51 -14.35
N ILE A 169 1.40 6.31 -13.56
CA ILE A 169 0.85 7.51 -12.91
C ILE A 169 0.85 8.68 -13.89
N ASN A 170 1.96 8.86 -14.63
CA ASN A 170 2.09 9.81 -15.72
C ASN A 170 1.20 9.43 -16.93
#